data_AF-A0A2H1V2P7-F1
#
_entry.id   AF-A0A2H1V2P7-F1
#
_cell.length_a   1.000
_cell.length_b   1.000
_cell.length_c   1.000
_cell.angle_alpha   90.00
_cell.angle_beta   90.00
_cell.angle_gamma   90.00
#
_symmetry.space_group_name_H-M   'P 1'
#
loop_
_entity.id
_entity.type
_entity.pdbx_description
1 polymer ?
#
loop_
_entity_poly.entity_id
_entity_poly.type
_entity_poly.pdbx_seq_one_letter_code
_entity_poly.pdbx_strand_id
1 'polypeptide(L)' 'MTVQRITMDSSGKERLMVDGYSFNFHKLLAEGAARYKCTSKCTSYLILSKEDIITKVIHKHNHPRPNYIKLGNGNYLRV' A
#
# COMPACT_ATOMS: atom_id res chain seq x y z
N MET A 1 11.88 -7.03 -0.73
CA MET A 1 10.69 -6.18 -0.94
C MET A 1 10.53 -5.32 0.29
N THR A 2 10.61 -4.00 0.19
CA THR A 2 10.53 -3.10 1.34
C THR A 2 9.14 -2.49 1.41
N VAL A 3 8.55 -2.44 2.60
CA VAL A 3 7.30 -1.73 2.86
C VAL A 3 7.64 -0.29 3.20
N GLN A 4 7.02 0.66 2.52
CA GLN A 4 7.10 2.07 2.88
C GLN A 4 5.70 2.57 3.26
N ARG A 5 5.56 3.14 4.46
CA ARG A 5 4.35 3.91 4.82
C ARG A 5 4.44 5.28 4.16
N ILE A 6 3.41 5.65 3.42
CA ILE A 6 3.29 6.92 2.71
C ILE A 6 2.00 7.63 3.10
N THR A 7 2.06 8.94 3.25
CA THR A 7 0.87 9.77 3.47
C THR A 7 0.45 10.39 2.15
N MET A 8 -0.79 10.18 1.73
CA MET A 8 -1.32 10.76 0.49
C MET A 8 -1.74 12.21 0.71
N ASP A 9 -1.19 13.15 -0.05
CA ASP A 9 -1.43 14.58 0.12
C ASP A 9 -2.92 14.95 -0.08
N SER A 10 -3.55 14.41 -1.12
CA SER A 10 -4.94 14.70 -1.47
C SER A 10 -5.99 14.16 -0.48
N SER A 11 -5.62 13.25 0.42
CA SER A 11 -6.58 12.63 1.35
C SER A 11 -6.14 12.60 2.80
N GLY A 12 -4.88 12.94 3.10
CA GLY A 12 -4.25 12.78 4.42
C GLY A 12 -4.15 11.34 4.91
N LYS A 13 -4.57 10.35 4.12
CA LYS A 13 -4.63 8.94 4.52
C LYS A 13 -3.28 8.26 4.30
N GLU A 14 -2.84 7.52 5.30
CA GLU A 14 -1.69 6.64 5.19
C GLU A 14 -2.00 5.45 4.26
N ARG A 15 -1.01 5.06 3.45
CA ARG A 15 -1.02 3.89 2.58
C ARG A 15 0.32 3.18 2.66
N LEU A 16 0.31 1.91 2.30
CA LEU A 16 1.55 1.17 2.10
C LEU A 16 1.96 1.25 0.64
N MET A 17 3.21 1.57 0.39
CA MET A 17 3.84 1.49 -0.92
C MET A 17 4.79 0.30 -0.96
N VAL A 18 4.57 -0.58 -1.93
CA VAL A 18 5.39 -1.77 -2.17
C VAL A 18 5.57 -1.90 -3.68
N ASP A 19 6.82 -1.91 -4.13
CA ASP A 19 7.19 -2.05 -5.56
C ASP A 19 6.45 -1.06 -6.50
N GLY A 20 6.29 0.19 -6.04
CA GLY A 20 5.61 1.25 -6.79
C GLY A 20 4.08 1.17 -6.81
N TYR A 21 3.49 0.15 -6.21
CA TYR A 21 2.03 0.05 -6.00
C TYR A 21 1.66 0.52 -4.60
N SER A 22 0.53 1.22 -4.48
CA SER A 22 -0.02 1.59 -3.18
C SER A 22 -1.16 0.66 -2.78
N PHE A 23 -1.23 0.38 -1.47
CA PHE A 23 -2.21 -0.49 -0.85
C PHE A 23 -2.87 0.22 0.33
N ASN A 24 -4.20 0.14 0.40
CA ASN A 24 -5.00 0.63 1.51
C ASN A 24 -5.26 -0.51 2.49
N PHE A 25 -5.34 -0.17 3.78
CA PHE A 25 -5.85 -1.09 4.79
C PHE A 25 -7.24 -1.59 4.38
N HIS A 26 -7.44 -2.90 4.46
CA HIS A 26 -8.74 -3.52 4.16
C HIS A 26 -9.37 -4.14 5.40
N LYS A 27 -8.63 -4.98 6.13
CA LYS A 27 -9.09 -5.56 7.40
C LYS A 27 -7.94 -6.14 8.22
N LEU A 28 -8.15 -6.24 9.53
CA LEU A 28 -7.34 -7.08 10.41
C LEU A 28 -7.63 -8.57 10.15
N LEU A 29 -6.61 -9.38 10.36
CA LEU A 29 -6.62 -10.84 10.32
C LEU A 29 -6.26 -11.37 11.72
N ALA A 30 -6.20 -12.70 11.86
CA ALA A 30 -5.74 -13.33 13.09
C ALA A 30 -4.30 -12.90 13.44
N GLU A 31 -3.94 -13.04 14.72
CA GLU A 31 -2.58 -12.81 15.23
C GLU A 31 -2.06 -11.37 15.02
N GLY A 32 -2.97 -10.40 14.85
CA GLY A 32 -2.62 -9.00 14.64
C GLY A 32 -2.07 -8.69 13.24
N ALA A 33 -2.14 -9.65 12.31
CA ALA A 33 -1.84 -9.39 10.92
C ALA A 33 -2.91 -8.50 10.27
N ALA A 34 -2.56 -7.78 9.21
CA ALA A 34 -3.46 -6.90 8.49
C ALA A 34 -3.38 -7.16 6.99
N ARG A 35 -4.55 -7.27 6.34
CA ARG A 35 -4.65 -7.34 4.90
C ARG A 35 -4.77 -5.95 4.32
N TYR A 36 -3.92 -5.66 3.33
CA TYR A 36 -3.97 -4.45 2.53
C TYR A 36 -4.30 -4.79 1.08
N LYS A 37 -5.18 -4.01 0.44
CA LYS A 37 -5.56 -4.19 -0.96
C LYS A 37 -5.03 -3.05 -1.81
N CYS A 38 -4.69 -3.34 -3.06
CA CYS A 38 -4.27 -2.29 -3.98
C CYS A 38 -5.34 -1.19 -4.06
N THR A 39 -4.90 0.06 -4.12
CA THR A 39 -5.80 1.23 -4.11
C THR A 39 -6.57 1.46 -5.41
N SER A 40 -6.11 0.86 -6.51
CA SER A 40 -6.83 0.87 -7.78
C SER A 40 -7.85 -0.27 -7.82
N LYS A 41 -8.75 -0.28 -8.81
CA LYS A 41 -9.73 -1.37 -9.02
C LYS A 41 -9.02 -2.66 -9.46
N CYS A 42 -8.41 -3.34 -8.50
CA CYS A 42 -7.49 -4.45 -8.69
C CYS A 42 -7.70 -5.53 -7.61
N THR A 43 -7.36 -6.77 -7.94
CA THR A 43 -7.45 -7.92 -7.04
C THR A 43 -6.17 -8.16 -6.24
N SER A 44 -5.09 -7.44 -6.53
CA SER A 44 -3.84 -7.53 -5.78
C SER A 44 -4.02 -7.13 -4.32
N TYR A 45 -3.40 -7.90 -3.43
CA TYR A 45 -3.38 -7.65 -1.99
C TYR A 45 -2.10 -8.19 -1.37
N LEU A 46 -1.79 -7.68 -0.18
CA LEU A 46 -0.72 -8.18 0.66
C LEU A 46 -1.21 -8.34 2.11
N ILE A 47 -0.47 -9.12 2.88
CA ILE A 47 -0.67 -9.29 4.31
C ILE A 47 0.60 -8.83 5.01
N LEU A 48 0.44 -7.94 5.97
CA LEU A 48 1.47 -7.50 6.89
C LEU A 48 1.28 -8.21 8.23
N SER A 49 2.37 -8.64 8.87
CA SER A 49 2.36 -9.04 10.28
C SER A 49 2.27 -7.81 11.19
N LYS A 50 2.10 -8.05 12.50
CA LYS A 50 2.18 -7.02 13.54
C LYS A 50 3.54 -6.31 13.58
N GLU A 51 4.58 -6.94 13.05
CA GLU A 51 5.96 -6.43 13.01
C GLU A 51 6.29 -5.74 11.67
N ASP A 52 5.26 -5.37 10.90
CA ASP A 52 5.42 -4.71 9.59
C ASP A 52 6.13 -5.54 8.51
N ILE A 53 6.18 -6.87 8.69
CA ILE A 53 6.77 -7.80 7.73
C ILE A 53 5.70 -8.27 6.75
N ILE A 54 5.97 -8.22 5.45
CA ILE A 54 5.09 -8.82 4.44
C ILE A 54 5.15 -10.34 4.58
N THR A 55 4.05 -10.95 5.02
CA THR A 55 3.94 -12.42 5.14
C THR A 55 3.37 -13.04 3.88
N LYS A 56 2.60 -12.28 3.10
CA LYS A 56 2.00 -12.74 1.84
C LYS A 56 1.80 -11.58 0.88
N VAL A 57 2.03 -11.84 -0.41
CA VAL A 57 1.74 -10.88 -1.47
C VAL A 57 1.15 -11.59 -2.69
N ILE A 58 0.11 -11.01 -3.26
CA ILE A 58 -0.49 -11.42 -4.53
C ILE A 58 -0.26 -10.30 -5.54
N HIS A 59 0.73 -10.47 -6.41
CA HIS A 59 1.16 -9.47 -7.42
C HIS A 59 0.31 -9.47 -8.71
N LYS A 60 -0.94 -9.94 -8.67
CA LYS A 60 -1.82 -9.91 -9.84
C LYS A 60 -2.41 -8.51 -10.02
N HIS A 61 -1.69 -7.66 -10.73
CA HIS A 61 -2.18 -6.34 -11.14
C HIS A 61 -2.76 -6.38 -12.56
N ASN A 62 -3.92 -5.75 -12.72
CA ASN A 62 -4.61 -5.55 -14.00
C ASN A 62 -4.48 -4.10 -14.48
N HIS A 63 -3.55 -3.34 -13.93
CA HIS A 63 -3.31 -1.95 -14.24
C HIS A 63 -1.81 -1.63 -14.14
N PRO A 64 -1.32 -0.61 -14.88
CA PRO A 64 0.05 -0.15 -14.75
C PRO A 64 0.32 0.45 -13.37
N ARG A 65 1.60 0.55 -13.02
CA ARG A 65 2.05 1.25 -11.80
C ARG A 65 1.57 2.71 -11.85
N PRO A 66 0.86 3.20 -10.82
CA PRO A 66 0.52 4.62 -10.75
C PRO A 66 1.78 5.45 -10.49
N ASN A 67 1.79 6.67 -11.01
CA ASN A 67 2.88 7.60 -10.74
C ASN A 67 2.63 8.32 -9.42
N TYR A 68 3.68 8.44 -8.61
CA TYR A 68 3.64 9.19 -7.35
C TYR A 68 4.77 10.20 -7.32
N ILE A 69 4.44 11.43 -6.98
CA ILE A 69 5.39 12.51 -6.74
C ILE A 69 5.51 12.68 -5.23
N LYS A 70 6.73 12.55 -4.72
CA LYS A 70 7.03 12.90 -3.32
C LYS A 70 7.15 14.42 -3.22
N LEU A 71 6.30 15.02 -2.41
CA LEU A 71 6.30 16.45 -2.13
C LEU A 71 7.34 16.80 -1.06
N GLY A 72 7.76 18.07 -1.00
CA GLY A 72 8.75 18.56 -0.04
C GLY A 72 8.35 18.40 1.44
N ASN A 73 7.05 18.29 1.71
CA ASN A 73 6.48 18.03 3.04
C ASN A 73 6.52 16.53 3.45
N GLY A 74 7.03 15.64 2.59
CA GLY A 74 7.07 14.20 2.84
C GLY A 74 5.83 13.43 2.40
N ASN A 75 4.76 14.12 1.97
CA ASN A 75 3.55 13.50 1.42
C ASN A 75 3.76 13.04 -0.02
N TYR A 76 2.83 12.23 -0.51
CA TYR A 76 2.81 11.72 -1.86
C TYR A 76 1.56 12.17 -2.59
N LEU A 77 1.76 12.72 -3.78
CA LEU A 77 0.70 13.03 -4.72
C LEU A 77 0.66 11.94 -5.80
N ARG A 78 -0.51 11.32 -5.99
CA ARG A 78 -0.73 10.42 -7.13
C ARG A 78 -1.10 11.28 -8.35
N VAL A 79 -0.37 11.11 -9.44
CA VAL A 79 -0.61 11.79 -10.73
C VAL A 79 -1.05 10.83 -11.82
#